data_AF-A0AAP7GVU7-F1
#
_entry.id   AF-A0AAP7GVU7-F1
#
_cell.length_a   1.000
_cell.length_b   1.000
_cell.length_c   1.000
_cell.angle_alpha   90.00
_cell.angle_beta   90.00
_cell.angle_gamma   90.00
#
_symmetry.space_group_name_H-M   'P 1'
#
loop_
_entity.id
_entity.type
_entity.pdbx_description
1 polymer ?
#
loop_
_entity_poly.entity_id
_entity_poly.type
_entity_poly.pdbx_seq_one_letter_code
_entity_poly.pdbx_strand_id
1 'polypeptide(L)'
;MLQHIRTRLSQFFFNRPKNDEAILHQRLLEIQKIHQGQLKLAERLADIQSKTQDIFTRTRDVQDRIYDVLWQQKTQNAHRDIFFWQIYKHPSETLEDAKLRFFHSLPKATDYDRKNQLVLTKLLKKIHDICAENNLSYWLDFGTLLGAIRHSGFIPWDDDIDIGMVRADLERLLEILKNQNDILVQDYFINDDENGIIKPIQIKWNLNNNISIGCIDIFIYDFCKSNSDERWSRFTNKKDEFKELSRKKEKTYEYSRKVNDEISLFYETYYKDIINLLEISYGKSNFITFGFENFPYHEHYINNQTIHNEIIFPLDTLYFEGYKFNVPNKYMNYISPMYSNIFSLPSDILSHKHFDIKSQNNIDTLNYLYNLLIKQKEDKN
;
A
#
# COMPACT_ATOMS: atom_id res chain seq x y z
N MET A 1 -4.64 42.17 -51.29
CA MET A 1 -6.08 41.95 -50.99
C MET A 1 -6.87 43.26 -50.86
N LEU A 2 -6.64 44.11 -49.85
CA LEU A 2 -7.39 45.36 -49.59
C LEU A 2 -7.66 46.25 -50.81
N GLN A 3 -6.66 46.46 -51.67
CA GLN A 3 -6.79 47.29 -52.88
C GLN A 3 -7.84 46.75 -53.87
N HIS A 4 -7.98 45.42 -53.98
CA HIS A 4 -8.96 44.75 -54.84
C HIS A 4 -10.40 44.83 -54.27
N ILE A 5 -10.52 44.83 -52.93
CA ILE A 5 -11.79 45.12 -52.22
C ILE A 5 -12.21 46.57 -52.50
N ARG A 6 -11.26 47.52 -52.44
CA ARG A 6 -11.52 48.95 -52.69
C ARG A 6 -12.10 49.20 -54.09
N THR A 7 -11.54 48.56 -55.13
CA THR A 7 -12.04 48.65 -56.52
C THR A 7 -13.45 48.08 -56.68
N ARG A 8 -13.72 46.88 -56.13
CA ARG A 8 -15.07 46.28 -56.19
C ARG A 8 -16.12 47.12 -55.44
N LEU A 9 -15.77 47.69 -54.29
CA LEU A 9 -16.64 48.61 -53.57
C LEU A 9 -16.96 49.85 -54.40
N SER A 10 -15.97 50.52 -55.01
CA SER A 10 -16.22 51.70 -55.84
C SER A 10 -17.15 51.46 -57.03
N GLN A 11 -17.18 50.26 -57.59
CA GLN A 11 -18.13 49.89 -58.65
C GLN A 11 -19.54 49.55 -58.12
N PHE A 12 -19.67 49.16 -56.85
CA PHE A 12 -20.95 48.79 -56.23
C PHE A 12 -21.79 50.01 -55.79
N PHE A 13 -21.15 51.13 -55.43
CA PHE A 13 -21.83 52.33 -54.95
C PHE A 13 -22.52 53.18 -56.04
N PHE A 14 -22.12 53.06 -57.31
CA PHE A 14 -22.50 54.03 -58.35
C PHE A 14 -23.98 54.01 -58.81
N ASN A 15 -24.80 53.07 -58.32
CA ASN A 15 -26.15 52.79 -58.84
C ASN A 15 -27.19 52.42 -57.75
N ARG A 16 -27.22 53.13 -56.60
CA ARG A 16 -28.22 52.91 -55.53
C ARG A 16 -28.81 54.21 -54.96
N PRO A 17 -30.03 54.19 -54.40
CA PRO A 17 -30.65 55.35 -53.77
C PRO A 17 -29.97 55.73 -52.45
N LYS A 18 -29.94 57.02 -52.12
CA LYS A 18 -29.18 57.62 -51.00
C LYS A 18 -29.39 56.98 -49.61
N ASN A 19 -30.52 56.33 -49.36
CA ASN A 19 -30.77 55.66 -48.08
C ASN A 19 -29.88 54.43 -47.86
N ASP A 20 -29.43 53.75 -48.93
CA ASP A 20 -28.53 52.59 -48.83
C ASP A 20 -27.12 53.00 -48.40
N GLU A 21 -26.63 54.17 -48.81
CA GLU A 21 -25.29 54.66 -48.49
C GLU A 21 -25.11 54.90 -46.99
N ALA A 22 -26.12 55.47 -46.33
CA ALA A 22 -26.10 55.70 -44.88
C ALA A 22 -26.03 54.38 -44.08
N ILE A 23 -26.80 53.37 -44.48
CA ILE A 23 -26.80 52.04 -43.86
C ILE A 23 -25.45 51.34 -44.08
N LEU A 24 -24.88 51.45 -45.28
CA LEU A 24 -23.55 50.89 -45.59
C LEU A 24 -22.43 51.61 -44.81
N HIS A 25 -22.53 52.92 -44.62
CA HIS A 25 -21.59 53.69 -43.81
C HIS A 25 -21.67 53.31 -42.32
N GLN A 26 -22.87 53.18 -41.75
CA GLN A 26 -23.03 52.72 -40.36
C GLN A 26 -22.44 51.32 -40.16
N ARG A 27 -22.73 50.37 -41.06
CA ARG A 27 -22.16 49.00 -41.00
C ARG A 27 -20.64 49.01 -41.13
N LEU A 28 -20.06 49.92 -41.93
CA LEU A 28 -18.61 50.07 -42.04
C LEU A 28 -17.99 50.55 -40.71
N LEU A 29 -18.63 51.50 -40.01
CA LEU A 29 -18.19 51.95 -38.68
C LEU A 29 -18.31 50.85 -37.61
N GLU A 30 -19.36 50.02 -37.68
CA GLU A 30 -19.52 48.85 -36.80
C GLU A 30 -18.42 47.81 -37.05
N ILE A 31 -18.12 47.49 -38.31
CA ILE A 31 -17.01 46.60 -38.70
C ILE A 31 -15.65 47.16 -38.22
N GLN A 32 -15.43 48.47 -38.33
CA GLN A 32 -14.21 49.12 -37.83
C GLN A 32 -14.07 49.01 -36.30
N LYS A 33 -15.17 49.20 -35.54
CA LYS A 33 -15.18 49.01 -34.08
C LYS A 33 -14.88 47.55 -33.70
N ILE A 34 -15.48 46.59 -34.39
CA ILE A 34 -15.21 45.15 -34.19
C ILE A 34 -13.73 44.83 -34.46
N HIS A 35 -13.17 45.34 -35.56
CA HIS A 35 -11.77 45.12 -35.90
C HIS A 35 -10.80 45.74 -34.87
N GLN A 36 -11.08 46.96 -34.38
CA GLN A 36 -10.31 47.56 -33.29
C GLN A 36 -10.42 46.75 -31.98
N GLY A 37 -11.59 46.14 -31.71
CA GLY A 37 -11.76 45.20 -30.60
C GLY A 37 -10.93 43.93 -30.76
N GLN A 38 -10.88 43.36 -31.96
CA GLN A 38 -10.05 42.18 -32.28
C GLN A 38 -8.55 42.48 -32.12
N LEU A 39 -8.07 43.64 -32.56
CA LEU A 39 -6.67 44.05 -32.37
C LEU A 39 -6.29 44.15 -30.88
N LYS A 40 -7.11 44.83 -30.07
CA LYS A 40 -6.92 44.91 -28.62
C LYS A 40 -7.01 43.57 -27.89
N LEU A 41 -7.79 42.63 -28.43
CA LEU A 41 -7.84 41.26 -27.92
C LEU A 41 -6.57 40.48 -28.27
N ALA A 42 -6.04 40.64 -29.48
CA ALA A 42 -4.77 40.02 -29.90
C ALA A 42 -3.57 40.54 -29.09
N GLU A 43 -3.50 41.85 -28.82
CA GLU A 43 -2.51 42.46 -27.93
C GLU A 43 -2.55 41.84 -26.51
N ARG A 44 -3.76 41.69 -25.95
CA ARG A 44 -3.96 41.04 -24.63
C ARG A 44 -3.60 39.56 -24.65
N LEU A 45 -3.89 38.83 -25.72
CA LEU A 45 -3.52 37.42 -25.85
C LEU A 45 -1.99 37.25 -25.91
N ALA A 46 -1.28 38.14 -26.61
CA ALA A 46 0.19 38.13 -26.64
C ALA A 46 0.82 38.45 -25.27
N ASP A 47 0.27 39.42 -24.52
CA ASP A 47 0.67 39.72 -23.15
C ASP A 47 0.44 38.54 -22.19
N ILE A 48 -0.73 37.88 -22.29
CA ILE A 48 -1.05 36.68 -21.51
C ILE A 48 -0.11 35.51 -21.87
N GLN A 49 0.19 35.29 -23.16
CA GLN A 49 1.14 34.27 -23.60
C GLN A 49 2.56 34.55 -23.07
N SER A 50 3.03 35.80 -23.13
CA SER A 50 4.34 36.20 -22.59
C SER A 50 4.43 35.96 -21.08
N LYS A 51 3.39 36.33 -20.32
CA LYS A 51 3.32 36.10 -18.87
C LYS A 51 3.24 34.61 -18.51
N THR A 52 2.53 33.83 -19.32
CA THR A 52 2.44 32.37 -19.17
C THR A 52 3.81 31.73 -19.38
N GLN A 53 4.59 32.19 -20.36
CA GLN A 53 5.95 31.71 -20.61
C GLN A 53 6.95 32.10 -19.51
N ASP A 54 6.83 33.30 -18.92
CA ASP A 54 7.59 33.68 -17.72
C ASP A 54 7.28 32.76 -16.53
N ILE A 55 5.99 32.51 -16.27
CA ILE A 55 5.54 31.61 -15.21
C ILE A 55 6.05 30.18 -15.42
N PHE A 56 5.99 29.62 -16.63
CA PHE A 56 6.54 28.29 -16.92
C PHE A 56 8.06 28.24 -16.69
N THR A 57 8.79 29.26 -17.15
CA THR A 57 10.25 29.33 -16.99
C THR A 57 10.62 29.37 -15.50
N ARG A 58 9.96 30.24 -14.73
CA ARG A 58 10.19 30.40 -13.29
C ARG A 58 9.72 29.19 -12.47
N THR A 59 8.69 28.47 -12.94
CA THR A 59 8.26 27.19 -12.34
C THR A 59 9.36 26.14 -12.48
N ARG A 60 9.95 25.99 -13.67
CA ARG A 60 11.08 25.07 -13.89
C ARG A 60 12.30 25.47 -13.04
N ASP A 61 12.70 26.73 -13.07
CA ASP A 61 13.83 27.23 -12.27
C ASP A 61 13.62 27.03 -10.75
N VAL A 62 12.37 26.97 -10.27
CA VAL A 62 12.02 26.59 -8.88
C VAL A 62 12.09 25.07 -8.69
N GLN A 63 11.61 24.26 -9.63
CA GLN A 63 11.74 22.79 -9.59
C GLN A 63 13.22 22.36 -9.55
N ASP A 64 14.07 22.93 -10.40
CA ASP A 64 15.50 22.64 -10.46
C ASP A 64 16.17 22.94 -9.10
N ARG A 65 15.87 24.09 -8.49
CA ARG A 65 16.35 24.45 -7.14
C ARG A 65 15.83 23.53 -6.04
N ILE A 66 14.59 23.03 -6.16
CA ILE A 66 14.05 22.04 -5.23
C ILE A 66 14.81 20.71 -5.36
N TYR A 67 15.12 20.27 -6.59
CA TYR A 67 15.96 19.08 -6.80
C TYR A 67 17.36 19.25 -6.22
N ASP A 68 18.02 20.40 -6.40
CA ASP A 68 19.33 20.70 -5.80
C ASP A 68 19.29 20.61 -4.27
N VAL A 69 18.30 21.23 -3.62
CA VAL A 69 18.15 21.20 -2.15
C VAL A 69 17.87 19.79 -1.65
N LEU A 70 17.00 19.02 -2.34
CA LEU A 70 16.71 17.62 -2.01
C LEU A 70 17.94 16.73 -2.17
N TRP A 71 18.76 16.94 -3.20
CA TRP A 71 20.03 16.21 -3.37
C TRP A 71 21.04 16.56 -2.26
N GLN A 72 21.23 17.83 -1.95
CA GLN A 72 22.09 18.26 -0.85
C GLN A 72 21.64 17.66 0.50
N GLN A 73 20.33 17.64 0.77
CA GLN A 73 19.78 17.02 1.97
C GLN A 73 20.00 15.50 2.00
N LYS A 74 19.79 14.79 0.89
CA LYS A 74 20.07 13.35 0.77
C LYS A 74 21.56 13.03 1.00
N THR A 75 22.47 13.81 0.42
CA THR A 75 23.92 13.67 0.63
C THR A 75 24.30 13.94 2.08
N GLN A 76 23.75 14.97 2.72
CA GLN A 76 23.97 15.24 4.15
C GLN A 76 23.44 14.13 5.06
N ASN A 77 22.30 13.52 4.74
CA ASN A 77 21.79 12.34 5.45
C ASN A 77 22.77 11.18 5.31
N ALA A 78 23.15 10.79 4.08
CA ALA A 78 24.08 9.69 3.85
C ALA A 78 25.43 9.89 4.55
N HIS A 79 25.97 11.11 4.57
CA HIS A 79 27.16 11.43 5.35
C HIS A 79 26.95 11.24 6.86
N ARG A 80 25.83 11.76 7.42
CA ARG A 80 25.50 11.58 8.84
C ARG A 80 25.35 10.10 9.22
N ASP A 81 24.69 9.31 8.38
CA ASP A 81 24.49 7.87 8.61
C ASP A 81 25.84 7.14 8.63
N ILE A 82 26.73 7.43 7.67
CA ILE A 82 28.09 6.86 7.64
C ILE A 82 28.85 7.22 8.93
N PHE A 83 28.90 8.50 9.32
CA PHE A 83 29.59 8.90 10.54
C PHE A 83 28.97 8.30 11.81
N PHE A 84 27.64 8.27 11.91
CA PHE A 84 26.94 7.66 13.04
C PHE A 84 27.30 6.18 13.20
N TRP A 85 27.23 5.39 12.12
CA TRP A 85 27.55 3.96 12.20
C TRP A 85 29.03 3.70 12.48
N GLN A 86 29.97 4.50 11.95
CA GLN A 86 31.40 4.35 12.27
C GLN A 86 31.75 4.75 13.71
N ILE A 87 30.96 5.61 14.36
CA ILE A 87 31.13 6.01 15.77
C ILE A 87 30.41 5.05 16.73
N TYR A 88 29.22 4.55 16.37
CA TYR A 88 28.42 3.65 17.21
C TYR A 88 28.96 2.21 17.25
N LYS A 89 29.58 1.77 16.16
CA LYS A 89 30.15 0.42 16.00
C LYS A 89 31.36 0.20 16.93
N HIS A 90 31.43 -0.97 17.56
CA HIS A 90 32.61 -1.40 18.32
C HIS A 90 33.73 -1.96 17.40
N PRO A 91 35.02 -1.82 17.76
CA PRO A 91 36.13 -2.20 16.85
C PRO A 91 36.14 -3.66 16.39
N SER A 92 35.63 -4.59 17.20
CA SER A 92 35.57 -6.04 16.92
C SER A 92 34.26 -6.50 16.27
N GLU A 93 33.33 -5.59 16.00
CA GLU A 93 31.98 -5.85 15.51
C GLU A 93 31.94 -5.83 13.96
N THR A 94 30.88 -6.34 13.32
CA THR A 94 30.61 -5.97 11.91
C THR A 94 29.79 -4.68 11.83
N LEU A 95 29.50 -4.17 10.62
CA LEU A 95 28.56 -3.06 10.45
C LEU A 95 27.10 -3.53 10.65
N GLU A 96 26.82 -4.81 10.44
CA GLU A 96 25.48 -5.40 10.56
C GLU A 96 25.13 -5.70 12.02
N ASP A 97 26.06 -6.32 12.77
CA ASP A 97 25.90 -6.53 14.22
C ASP A 97 25.69 -5.21 14.96
N ALA A 98 26.42 -4.14 14.59
CA ALA A 98 26.26 -2.81 15.17
C ALA A 98 24.86 -2.23 14.94
N LYS A 99 24.27 -2.47 13.76
CA LYS A 99 22.91 -2.07 13.43
C LYS A 99 21.89 -2.90 14.20
N LEU A 100 22.05 -4.22 14.23
CA LEU A 100 21.19 -5.13 15.02
C LEU A 100 21.23 -4.77 16.51
N ARG A 101 22.42 -4.50 17.07
CA ARG A 101 22.59 -4.00 18.45
C ARG A 101 21.86 -2.67 18.68
N PHE A 102 21.94 -1.73 17.74
CA PHE A 102 21.19 -0.48 17.81
C PHE A 102 19.68 -0.73 17.90
N PHE A 103 19.10 -1.49 16.96
CA PHE A 103 17.66 -1.74 16.94
C PHE A 103 17.19 -2.62 18.12
N HIS A 104 17.98 -3.61 18.55
CA HIS A 104 17.74 -4.35 19.79
C HIS A 104 17.82 -3.48 21.06
N SER A 105 18.53 -2.35 21.02
CA SER A 105 18.62 -1.40 22.13
C SER A 105 17.53 -0.31 22.12
N LEU A 106 16.70 -0.23 21.07
CA LEU A 106 15.58 0.72 21.04
C LEU A 106 14.54 0.37 22.11
N PRO A 107 13.90 1.37 22.74
CA PRO A 107 12.80 1.11 23.65
C PRO A 107 11.66 0.41 22.90
N LYS A 108 11.09 -0.64 23.52
CA LYS A 108 9.81 -1.20 23.10
C LYS A 108 8.71 -0.15 23.29
N ALA A 109 7.55 -0.39 22.69
CA ALA A 109 6.34 0.40 22.91
C ALA A 109 6.04 0.61 24.41
N THR A 110 5.26 1.63 24.74
CA THR A 110 4.74 1.86 26.11
C THR A 110 3.22 1.67 26.19
N ASP A 111 2.68 1.76 27.40
CA ASP A 111 1.26 1.98 27.70
C ASP A 111 0.25 1.10 26.94
N TYR A 112 -0.50 1.68 25.99
CA TYR A 112 -1.51 0.98 25.20
C TYR A 112 -0.86 0.05 24.18
N ASP A 113 0.05 0.59 23.35
CA ASP A 113 0.67 -0.15 22.25
C ASP A 113 1.37 -1.39 22.76
N ARG A 114 2.09 -1.29 23.89
CA ARG A 114 2.78 -2.44 24.48
C ARG A 114 1.84 -3.54 24.95
N LYS A 115 0.68 -3.19 25.49
CA LYS A 115 -0.35 -4.17 25.87
C LYS A 115 -0.92 -4.86 24.64
N ASN A 116 -1.17 -4.12 23.56
CA ASN A 116 -1.66 -4.66 22.29
C ASN A 116 -0.65 -5.65 21.71
N GLN A 117 0.60 -5.23 21.55
CA GLN A 117 1.72 -6.07 21.12
C GLN A 117 1.82 -7.38 21.92
N LEU A 118 1.78 -7.31 23.26
CA LEU A 118 1.87 -8.51 24.11
C LEU A 118 0.63 -9.43 23.98
N VAL A 119 -0.58 -8.88 23.84
CA VAL A 119 -1.81 -9.66 23.59
C VAL A 119 -1.78 -10.34 22.22
N LEU A 120 -1.27 -9.65 21.20
CA LEU A 120 -1.04 -10.20 19.86
C LEU A 120 0.06 -11.27 19.85
N THR A 121 1.15 -11.12 20.61
CA THR A 121 2.16 -12.19 20.80
C THR A 121 1.52 -13.49 21.30
N LYS A 122 0.54 -13.40 22.23
CA LYS A 122 -0.18 -14.59 22.70
C LYS A 122 -1.11 -15.18 21.64
N LEU A 123 -1.71 -14.34 20.78
CA LEU A 123 -2.52 -14.79 19.64
C LEU A 123 -1.65 -15.56 18.64
N LEU A 124 -0.52 -14.97 18.24
CA LEU A 124 0.45 -15.59 17.34
C LEU A 124 1.02 -16.89 17.93
N LYS A 125 1.24 -16.95 19.25
CA LYS A 125 1.65 -18.21 19.90
C LYS A 125 0.56 -19.29 19.85
N LYS A 126 -0.73 -18.94 20.04
CA LYS A 126 -1.84 -19.90 19.89
C LYS A 126 -1.95 -20.40 18.43
N ILE A 127 -1.82 -19.51 17.44
CA ILE A 127 -1.84 -19.90 16.02
C ILE A 127 -0.61 -20.76 15.66
N HIS A 128 0.58 -20.42 16.15
CA HIS A 128 1.78 -21.24 15.99
C HIS A 128 1.57 -22.66 16.50
N ASP A 129 1.00 -22.82 17.70
CA ASP A 129 0.77 -24.13 18.32
C ASP A 129 -0.26 -24.94 17.51
N ILE A 130 -1.38 -24.34 17.10
CA ILE A 130 -2.38 -24.98 16.23
C ILE A 130 -1.76 -25.41 14.89
N CYS A 131 -0.93 -24.56 14.27
CA CYS A 131 -0.24 -24.89 13.03
C CYS A 131 0.78 -26.02 13.20
N ALA A 132 1.56 -26.02 14.30
CA ALA A 132 2.52 -27.07 14.59
C ALA A 132 1.84 -28.43 14.83
N GLU A 133 0.79 -28.47 15.65
CA GLU A 133 0.00 -29.68 15.94
C GLU A 133 -0.62 -30.28 14.66
N ASN A 134 -1.08 -29.43 13.74
CA ASN A 134 -1.79 -29.85 12.52
C ASN A 134 -0.89 -29.95 11.28
N ASN A 135 0.42 -29.75 11.42
CA ASN A 135 1.38 -29.72 10.30
C ASN A 135 0.94 -28.74 9.19
N LEU A 136 0.77 -27.47 9.57
CA LEU A 136 0.42 -26.34 8.70
C LEU A 136 1.61 -25.40 8.54
N SER A 137 1.86 -24.98 7.30
CA SER A 137 2.94 -24.07 6.95
C SER A 137 2.48 -22.61 7.03
N TYR A 138 3.09 -21.85 7.94
CA TYR A 138 3.02 -20.38 7.97
C TYR A 138 4.42 -19.81 8.23
N TRP A 139 4.63 -18.54 7.90
CA TRP A 139 5.81 -17.76 8.25
C TRP A 139 5.45 -16.34 8.71
N LEU A 140 6.29 -15.70 9.52
CA LEU A 140 6.18 -14.25 9.76
C LEU A 140 6.45 -13.50 8.46
N ASP A 141 5.66 -12.46 8.16
CA ASP A 141 5.75 -11.68 6.92
C ASP A 141 6.01 -10.18 7.18
N PHE A 142 6.22 -9.38 6.13
CA PHE A 142 6.28 -7.91 6.14
C PHE A 142 6.90 -7.25 7.40
N GLY A 143 6.13 -6.45 8.16
CA GLY A 143 6.60 -5.67 9.30
C GLY A 143 6.97 -6.55 10.48
N THR A 144 6.26 -7.65 10.65
CA THR A 144 6.48 -8.66 11.69
C THR A 144 7.79 -9.44 11.48
N LEU A 145 8.11 -9.82 10.24
CA LEU A 145 9.39 -10.43 9.87
C LEU A 145 10.54 -9.43 10.02
N LEU A 146 10.34 -8.17 9.59
CA LEU A 146 11.28 -7.08 9.85
C LEU A 146 11.51 -6.90 11.36
N GLY A 147 10.46 -7.01 12.17
CA GLY A 147 10.54 -7.01 13.64
C GLY A 147 11.36 -8.18 14.19
N ALA A 148 11.10 -9.41 13.75
CA ALA A 148 11.85 -10.59 14.16
C ALA A 148 13.36 -10.47 13.85
N ILE A 149 13.70 -9.98 12.66
CA ILE A 149 15.10 -9.77 12.21
C ILE A 149 15.76 -8.63 13.01
N ARG A 150 15.06 -7.51 13.20
CA ARG A 150 15.66 -6.22 13.62
C ARG A 150 15.52 -5.90 15.11
N HIS A 151 14.44 -6.34 15.74
CA HIS A 151 14.05 -6.00 17.12
C HIS A 151 13.84 -7.25 18.00
N SER A 152 14.13 -8.46 17.49
CA SER A 152 13.80 -9.75 18.11
C SER A 152 12.35 -9.80 18.65
N GLY A 153 11.41 -9.19 17.92
CA GLY A 153 10.07 -8.87 18.39
C GLY A 153 9.44 -7.70 17.64
N PHE A 154 8.44 -7.04 18.22
CA PHE A 154 7.77 -5.92 17.57
C PHE A 154 8.72 -4.75 17.26
N ILE A 155 8.46 -4.11 16.11
CA ILE A 155 8.88 -2.73 15.83
C ILE A 155 8.12 -1.81 16.81
N PRO A 156 8.76 -0.82 17.47
CA PRO A 156 8.12 -0.12 18.60
C PRO A 156 6.82 0.64 18.31
N TRP A 157 6.53 0.99 17.05
CA TRP A 157 5.33 1.71 16.64
C TRP A 157 4.22 0.82 16.04
N ASP A 158 4.51 -0.44 15.67
CA ASP A 158 3.56 -1.40 15.05
C ASP A 158 2.39 -1.79 15.97
N ASP A 159 1.22 -2.08 15.36
CA ASP A 159 -0.02 -2.45 16.05
C ASP A 159 -0.76 -3.73 15.55
N ASP A 160 -0.22 -4.47 14.59
CA ASP A 160 -0.69 -5.77 14.05
C ASP A 160 0.42 -6.84 13.94
N ILE A 161 0.08 -8.02 13.40
CA ILE A 161 1.02 -9.11 13.09
C ILE A 161 0.74 -9.64 11.68
N ASP A 162 1.74 -9.66 10.82
CA ASP A 162 1.68 -10.25 9.47
C ASP A 162 2.13 -11.72 9.51
N ILE A 163 1.34 -12.61 8.89
CA ILE A 163 1.82 -13.94 8.50
C ILE A 163 1.50 -14.29 7.06
N GLY A 164 2.43 -14.98 6.40
CA GLY A 164 2.21 -15.61 5.10
C GLY A 164 1.79 -17.07 5.29
N MET A 165 0.78 -17.51 4.54
CA MET A 165 0.35 -18.91 4.49
C MET A 165 0.06 -19.37 3.06
N VAL A 166 0.47 -20.59 2.73
CA VAL A 166 0.04 -21.23 1.48
C VAL A 166 -1.43 -21.64 1.59
N ARG A 167 -2.23 -21.37 0.56
CA ARG A 167 -3.68 -21.52 0.56
C ARG A 167 -4.18 -22.87 1.07
N ALA A 168 -3.53 -23.96 0.65
CA ALA A 168 -3.88 -25.32 1.08
C ALA A 168 -3.73 -25.55 2.60
N ASP A 169 -2.80 -24.88 3.27
CA ASP A 169 -2.66 -24.92 4.73
C ASP A 169 -3.53 -23.87 5.43
N LEU A 170 -3.84 -22.75 4.76
CA LEU A 170 -4.79 -21.74 5.24
C LEU A 170 -6.23 -22.26 5.28
N GLU A 171 -6.72 -22.91 4.22
CA GLU A 171 -8.06 -23.52 4.21
C GLU A 171 -8.20 -24.58 5.32
N ARG A 172 -7.13 -25.35 5.57
CA ARG A 172 -7.04 -26.29 6.70
C ARG A 172 -7.08 -25.57 8.06
N LEU A 173 -6.34 -24.48 8.22
CA LEU A 173 -6.38 -23.66 9.44
C LEU A 173 -7.80 -23.12 9.69
N LEU A 174 -8.45 -22.56 8.66
CA LEU A 174 -9.80 -22.01 8.76
C LEU A 174 -10.83 -23.05 9.23
N GLU A 175 -10.74 -24.30 8.77
CA GLU A 175 -11.61 -25.38 9.24
C GLU A 175 -11.38 -25.70 10.73
N ILE A 176 -10.12 -25.74 11.18
CA ILE A 176 -9.78 -25.95 12.59
C ILE A 176 -10.29 -24.81 13.47
N LEU A 177 -10.15 -23.56 12.99
CA LEU A 177 -10.56 -22.35 13.72
C LEU A 177 -12.07 -22.21 13.91
N LYS A 178 -12.92 -22.83 13.08
CA LYS A 178 -14.38 -22.90 13.30
C LYS A 178 -14.75 -23.51 14.67
N ASN A 179 -13.86 -24.30 15.26
CA ASN A 179 -14.05 -24.95 16.56
C ASN A 179 -13.35 -24.21 17.73
N GLN A 180 -12.69 -23.07 17.47
CA GLN A 180 -11.96 -22.28 18.46
C GLN A 180 -12.82 -21.09 18.94
N ASN A 181 -13.66 -21.32 19.96
CA ASN A 181 -14.57 -20.30 20.51
C ASN A 181 -13.87 -19.02 21.03
N ASP A 182 -12.56 -19.08 21.31
CA ASP A 182 -11.73 -17.96 21.76
C ASP A 182 -11.09 -17.15 20.61
N ILE A 183 -11.28 -17.57 19.36
CA ILE A 183 -10.81 -16.89 18.15
C ILE A 183 -12.01 -16.36 17.36
N LEU A 184 -11.82 -15.19 16.75
CA LEU A 184 -12.69 -14.65 15.71
C LEU A 184 -11.88 -14.53 14.41
N VAL A 185 -12.32 -15.23 13.38
CA VAL A 185 -11.85 -15.03 12.01
C VAL A 185 -12.76 -14.01 11.32
N GLN A 186 -12.19 -13.06 10.60
CA GLN A 186 -12.93 -12.07 9.82
C GLN A 186 -12.38 -11.99 8.39
N ASP A 187 -13.26 -12.18 7.41
CA ASP A 187 -13.05 -11.63 6.07
C ASP A 187 -13.18 -10.10 6.19
N TYR A 188 -12.06 -9.39 6.18
CA TYR A 188 -12.07 -7.93 6.13
C TYR A 188 -11.97 -7.49 4.67
N PHE A 189 -12.63 -6.38 4.34
CA PHE A 189 -12.61 -5.79 3.01
C PHE A 189 -12.20 -4.33 3.16
N ILE A 190 -11.00 -4.02 2.69
CA ILE A 190 -10.51 -2.65 2.57
C ILE A 190 -10.72 -2.28 1.11
N ASN A 191 -11.31 -1.12 0.84
CA ASN A 191 -11.23 -0.55 -0.49
C ASN A 191 -10.36 0.70 -0.46
N ASP A 192 -9.52 0.78 -1.48
CA ASP A 192 -8.54 1.82 -1.71
C ASP A 192 -8.89 2.44 -3.07
N ASP A 193 -8.99 3.77 -3.15
CA ASP A 193 -9.43 4.47 -4.36
C ASP A 193 -8.48 4.24 -5.57
N GLU A 194 -7.18 4.11 -5.32
CA GLU A 194 -6.14 3.91 -6.34
C GLU A 194 -6.05 2.42 -6.74
N ASN A 195 -6.26 1.55 -5.77
CA ASN A 195 -5.90 0.14 -5.85
C ASN A 195 -7.11 -0.80 -6.03
N GLY A 196 -8.28 -0.49 -5.48
CA GLY A 196 -9.50 -1.32 -5.49
C GLY A 196 -9.71 -2.11 -4.20
N ILE A 197 -10.67 -3.04 -4.22
CA ILE A 197 -11.03 -3.85 -3.05
C ILE A 197 -9.96 -4.91 -2.79
N ILE A 198 -9.46 -4.97 -1.57
CA ILE A 198 -8.53 -5.96 -1.00
C ILE A 198 -9.33 -6.87 -0.05
N LYS A 199 -8.99 -8.17 0.05
CA LYS A 199 -9.64 -9.11 0.99
C LYS A 199 -8.63 -9.83 1.92
N PRO A 200 -8.02 -9.15 2.90
CA PRO A 200 -7.23 -9.82 3.94
C PRO A 200 -8.11 -10.67 4.87
N ILE A 201 -7.54 -11.79 5.34
CA ILE A 201 -8.16 -12.62 6.40
C ILE A 201 -7.53 -12.23 7.74
N GLN A 202 -8.35 -11.78 8.68
CA GLN A 202 -7.92 -11.34 10.00
C GLN A 202 -8.29 -12.37 11.09
N ILE A 203 -7.32 -12.74 11.91
CA ILE A 203 -7.53 -13.49 13.16
C ILE A 203 -7.46 -12.50 14.34
N LYS A 204 -8.46 -12.55 15.22
CA LYS A 204 -8.56 -11.73 16.44
C LYS A 204 -8.89 -12.62 17.64
N TRP A 205 -8.50 -12.19 18.85
CA TRP A 205 -9.05 -12.81 20.07
C TRP A 205 -10.55 -12.51 20.16
N ASN A 206 -11.31 -13.42 20.77
CA ASN A 206 -12.71 -13.21 21.15
C ASN A 206 -12.98 -13.86 22.51
N LEU A 207 -12.63 -13.17 23.60
CA LEU A 207 -12.74 -13.70 24.96
C LEU A 207 -13.91 -13.05 25.69
N ASN A 208 -15.00 -13.80 25.90
CA ASN A 208 -16.23 -13.30 26.54
C ASN A 208 -16.74 -12.01 25.85
N ASN A 209 -16.84 -12.03 24.52
CA ASN A 209 -17.20 -10.91 23.64
C ASN A 209 -16.22 -9.71 23.65
N ASN A 210 -15.07 -9.81 24.31
CA ASN A 210 -13.97 -8.84 24.19
C ASN A 210 -13.10 -9.24 22.99
N ILE A 211 -13.21 -8.48 21.89
CA ILE A 211 -12.51 -8.75 20.62
C ILE A 211 -11.22 -7.92 20.56
N SER A 212 -10.07 -8.52 20.20
CA SER A 212 -8.82 -7.72 20.09
C SER A 212 -8.94 -6.62 19.02
N ILE A 213 -8.24 -5.51 19.24
CA ILE A 213 -8.26 -4.37 18.31
C ILE A 213 -7.38 -4.68 17.10
N GLY A 214 -6.08 -4.90 17.34
CA GLY A 214 -5.19 -5.50 16.35
C GLY A 214 -5.54 -6.96 16.03
N CYS A 215 -4.94 -7.45 14.96
CA CYS A 215 -5.12 -8.78 14.40
C CYS A 215 -3.79 -9.50 14.20
N ILE A 216 -3.89 -10.77 13.84
CA ILE A 216 -2.97 -11.34 12.85
C ILE A 216 -3.64 -11.20 11.48
N ASP A 217 -2.98 -10.54 10.54
CA ASP A 217 -3.39 -10.45 9.14
C ASP A 217 -2.68 -11.55 8.35
N ILE A 218 -3.47 -12.37 7.64
CA ILE A 218 -2.97 -13.51 6.87
C ILE A 218 -2.92 -13.16 5.40
N PHE A 219 -1.70 -13.07 4.88
CA PHE A 219 -1.41 -12.95 3.47
C PHE A 219 -1.46 -14.34 2.83
N ILE A 220 -2.38 -14.51 1.87
CA ILE A 220 -2.57 -15.75 1.12
C ILE A 220 -1.45 -15.88 0.08
N TYR A 221 -0.87 -17.07 -0.04
CA TYR A 221 0.09 -17.42 -1.07
C TYR A 221 -0.34 -18.70 -1.80
N ASP A 222 0.00 -18.78 -3.08
CA ASP A 222 -0.29 -19.93 -3.94
C ASP A 222 0.99 -20.48 -4.57
N PHE A 223 1.11 -21.81 -4.66
CA PHE A 223 2.14 -22.41 -5.50
C PHE A 223 1.79 -22.23 -6.97
N CYS A 224 2.78 -22.07 -7.84
CA CYS A 224 2.59 -22.00 -9.28
C CYS A 224 3.78 -22.60 -10.04
N LYS A 225 3.52 -23.02 -11.29
CA LYS A 225 4.47 -23.84 -12.07
C LYS A 225 5.53 -23.03 -12.84
N SER A 226 5.22 -21.77 -13.13
CA SER A 226 6.01 -20.89 -14.00
C SER A 226 6.38 -19.58 -13.28
N ASN A 227 7.40 -18.89 -13.78
CA ASN A 227 7.80 -17.55 -13.36
C ASN A 227 7.66 -16.48 -14.46
N SER A 228 7.03 -16.80 -15.59
CA SER A 228 7.07 -15.95 -16.80
C SER A 228 6.44 -14.55 -16.64
N ASP A 229 7.05 -13.56 -17.31
CA ASP A 229 6.58 -12.18 -17.35
C ASP A 229 5.27 -12.01 -18.12
N GLU A 230 5.05 -12.80 -19.18
CA GLU A 230 3.83 -12.73 -19.99
C GLU A 230 2.57 -13.06 -19.17
N ARG A 231 2.70 -14.03 -18.24
CA ARG A 231 1.66 -14.34 -17.26
C ARG A 231 1.34 -13.13 -16.39
N TRP A 232 2.36 -12.39 -15.94
CA TRP A 232 2.14 -11.16 -15.17
C TRP A 232 1.49 -10.06 -16.01
N SER A 233 1.87 -9.87 -17.29
CA SER A 233 1.15 -8.93 -18.17
C SER A 233 -0.32 -9.30 -18.35
N ARG A 234 -0.65 -10.60 -18.48
CA ARG A 234 -2.04 -11.08 -18.52
C ARG A 234 -2.78 -10.83 -17.19
N PHE A 235 -2.09 -11.01 -16.06
CA PHE A 235 -2.61 -10.72 -14.72
C PHE A 235 -2.85 -9.21 -14.50
N THR A 236 -1.95 -8.33 -14.95
CA THR A 236 -2.13 -6.88 -14.91
C THR A 236 -3.31 -6.41 -15.77
N ASN A 237 -3.51 -6.97 -16.97
CA ASN A 237 -4.71 -6.67 -17.76
C ASN A 237 -6.02 -7.07 -17.05
N LYS A 238 -5.97 -8.15 -16.25
CA LYS A 238 -7.06 -8.55 -15.33
C LYS A 238 -7.12 -7.70 -14.05
N LYS A 239 -6.04 -7.02 -13.65
CA LYS A 239 -6.07 -6.00 -12.58
C LYS A 239 -7.01 -4.87 -12.93
N ASP A 240 -6.83 -4.29 -14.11
CA ASP A 240 -7.54 -3.07 -14.47
C ASP A 240 -9.02 -3.34 -14.76
N GLU A 241 -9.37 -4.51 -15.31
CA GLU A 241 -10.76 -4.98 -15.38
C GLU A 241 -11.36 -5.14 -13.97
N PHE A 242 -10.65 -5.76 -13.01
CA PHE A 242 -11.12 -5.88 -11.62
C PHE A 242 -11.28 -4.52 -10.92
N LYS A 243 -10.27 -3.63 -10.97
CA LYS A 243 -10.33 -2.25 -10.40
C LYS A 243 -11.52 -1.48 -10.95
N GLU A 244 -11.73 -1.55 -12.26
CA GLU A 244 -12.82 -0.85 -12.93
C GLU A 244 -14.19 -1.48 -12.69
N LEU A 245 -14.27 -2.75 -12.29
CA LEU A 245 -15.52 -3.38 -11.85
C LEU A 245 -15.83 -3.06 -10.38
N SER A 246 -14.81 -3.03 -9.49
CA SER A 246 -15.01 -2.72 -8.08
C SER A 246 -15.51 -1.29 -7.87
N ARG A 247 -14.82 -0.29 -8.45
CA ARG A 247 -15.20 1.14 -8.40
C ARG A 247 -16.63 1.41 -8.86
N LYS A 248 -17.16 0.60 -9.78
CA LYS A 248 -18.54 0.76 -10.31
C LYS A 248 -19.62 0.32 -9.33
N LYS A 249 -19.32 -0.53 -8.35
CA LYS A 249 -20.29 -0.98 -7.32
C LYS A 249 -20.39 -0.06 -6.11
N GLU A 250 -19.48 0.89 -5.94
CA GLU A 250 -19.18 1.44 -4.61
C GLU A 250 -19.88 2.75 -4.22
N LYS A 251 -20.55 3.45 -5.15
CA LYS A 251 -21.10 4.81 -4.91
C LYS A 251 -22.22 4.93 -3.85
N THR A 252 -22.52 3.88 -3.08
CA THR A 252 -23.68 3.82 -2.17
C THR A 252 -23.46 3.05 -0.86
N TYR A 253 -22.26 2.57 -0.53
CA TYR A 253 -22.07 1.70 0.66
C TYR A 253 -21.11 2.28 1.70
N GLU A 254 -21.63 2.47 2.92
CA GLU A 254 -20.85 2.85 4.10
C GLU A 254 -20.03 1.67 4.67
N TYR A 255 -19.09 2.02 5.54
CA TYR A 255 -17.90 1.24 5.88
C TYR A 255 -18.17 -0.05 6.70
N SER A 256 -17.65 -1.17 6.19
CA SER A 256 -17.37 -2.44 6.90
C SER A 256 -18.52 -3.38 7.31
N ARG A 257 -18.14 -4.66 7.56
CA ARG A 257 -18.88 -5.75 8.25
C ARG A 257 -19.94 -6.58 7.50
N LYS A 258 -20.22 -6.35 6.22
CA LYS A 258 -20.97 -7.35 5.42
C LYS A 258 -20.36 -7.62 4.05
N VAL A 259 -19.99 -8.87 3.84
CA VAL A 259 -20.03 -9.51 2.53
C VAL A 259 -21.42 -9.25 1.94
N ASN A 260 -21.47 -8.62 0.76
CA ASN A 260 -22.57 -8.82 -0.17
C ASN A 260 -22.24 -10.12 -0.94
N ASP A 261 -23.20 -11.03 -1.09
CA ASP A 261 -23.02 -12.29 -1.83
C ASP A 261 -22.51 -12.04 -3.26
N GLU A 262 -22.88 -10.89 -3.86
CA GLU A 262 -22.35 -10.43 -5.15
C GLU A 262 -20.84 -10.20 -5.18
N ILE A 263 -20.20 -9.85 -4.06
CA ILE A 263 -18.76 -9.62 -3.96
C ILE A 263 -18.05 -10.97 -3.87
N SER A 264 -18.52 -11.88 -3.00
CA SER A 264 -17.98 -13.24 -2.94
C SER A 264 -18.13 -13.99 -4.27
N LEU A 265 -19.29 -13.93 -4.91
CA LEU A 265 -19.52 -14.54 -6.22
C LEU A 265 -18.63 -13.93 -7.32
N PHE A 266 -18.34 -12.63 -7.23
CA PHE A 266 -17.41 -11.95 -8.13
C PHE A 266 -15.97 -12.47 -7.93
N TYR A 267 -15.49 -12.53 -6.68
CA TYR A 267 -14.19 -13.13 -6.36
C TYR A 267 -14.11 -14.61 -6.80
N GLU A 268 -15.11 -15.45 -6.50
CA GLU A 268 -15.15 -16.86 -6.93
C GLU A 268 -15.16 -17.06 -8.45
N THR A 269 -15.76 -16.12 -9.18
CA THR A 269 -15.78 -16.17 -10.65
C THR A 269 -14.42 -15.77 -11.21
N TYR A 270 -13.86 -14.67 -10.72
CA TYR A 270 -12.56 -14.17 -11.16
C TYR A 270 -11.41 -15.12 -10.78
N TYR A 271 -11.44 -15.68 -9.58
CA TYR A 271 -10.44 -16.62 -9.08
C TYR A 271 -10.28 -17.87 -9.98
N LYS A 272 -11.36 -18.33 -10.64
CA LYS A 272 -11.30 -19.42 -11.63
C LYS A 272 -10.52 -19.04 -12.89
N ASP A 273 -10.67 -17.80 -13.38
CA ASP A 273 -9.81 -17.27 -14.45
C ASP A 273 -8.34 -17.19 -13.96
N ILE A 274 -8.12 -16.65 -12.76
CA ILE A 274 -6.79 -16.43 -12.19
C ILE A 274 -6.03 -17.75 -11.93
N ILE A 275 -6.68 -18.81 -11.44
CA ILE A 275 -6.07 -20.15 -11.27
C ILE A 275 -5.44 -20.62 -12.59
N ASN A 276 -6.21 -20.51 -13.68
CA ASN A 276 -5.80 -20.97 -15.01
C ASN A 276 -4.73 -20.05 -15.62
N LEU A 277 -4.86 -18.73 -15.44
CA LEU A 277 -3.90 -17.75 -15.95
C LEU A 277 -2.55 -17.81 -15.24
N LEU A 278 -2.54 -18.00 -13.91
CA LEU A 278 -1.30 -17.99 -13.11
C LEU A 278 -0.60 -19.36 -13.02
N GLU A 279 -1.21 -20.41 -13.57
CA GLU A 279 -0.80 -21.82 -13.42
C GLU A 279 -0.72 -22.28 -11.96
N ILE A 280 -1.72 -21.91 -11.17
CA ILE A 280 -1.79 -22.22 -9.74
C ILE A 280 -1.80 -23.74 -9.51
N SER A 281 -1.06 -24.19 -8.50
CA SER A 281 -1.03 -25.55 -8.03
C SER A 281 -1.44 -25.62 -6.57
N TYR A 282 -2.30 -26.58 -6.26
CA TYR A 282 -2.71 -26.87 -4.88
C TYR A 282 -1.69 -27.73 -4.11
N GLY A 283 -0.68 -28.25 -4.82
CA GLY A 283 0.47 -28.95 -4.25
C GLY A 283 1.76 -28.13 -4.39
N LYS A 284 2.81 -28.53 -3.67
CA LYS A 284 4.12 -27.86 -3.72
C LYS A 284 4.65 -27.79 -5.16
N SER A 285 5.17 -26.63 -5.53
CA SER A 285 5.76 -26.37 -6.85
C SER A 285 7.06 -25.57 -6.73
N ASN A 286 7.73 -25.30 -7.85
CA ASN A 286 9.01 -24.58 -7.86
C ASN A 286 8.86 -23.11 -7.47
N PHE A 287 7.68 -22.51 -7.68
CA PHE A 287 7.42 -21.09 -7.41
C PHE A 287 6.22 -20.89 -6.50
N ILE A 288 6.23 -19.76 -5.80
CA ILE A 288 5.18 -19.25 -4.93
C ILE A 288 4.85 -17.82 -5.35
N THR A 289 3.57 -17.49 -5.42
CA THR A 289 3.02 -16.15 -5.71
C THR A 289 2.11 -15.70 -4.56
N PHE A 290 1.89 -14.40 -4.42
CA PHE A 290 0.72 -13.91 -3.69
C PHE A 290 -0.57 -14.49 -4.28
N GLY A 291 -1.54 -14.78 -3.42
CA GLY A 291 -2.91 -15.09 -3.81
C GLY A 291 -3.64 -13.85 -4.33
N PHE A 292 -4.75 -14.10 -5.04
CA PHE A 292 -5.56 -13.05 -5.67
C PHE A 292 -6.27 -12.13 -4.65
N GLU A 293 -6.40 -12.54 -3.40
CA GLU A 293 -7.13 -11.83 -2.35
C GLU A 293 -6.29 -10.74 -1.65
N ASN A 294 -4.96 -10.87 -1.65
CA ASN A 294 -4.02 -9.83 -1.15
C ASN A 294 -3.83 -8.70 -2.17
N PHE A 295 -4.18 -8.98 -3.42
CA PHE A 295 -4.35 -7.96 -4.44
C PHE A 295 -5.39 -6.95 -3.96
N PRO A 296 -5.26 -5.67 -4.30
CA PRO A 296 -4.23 -5.00 -5.11
C PRO A 296 -2.89 -4.62 -4.44
N TYR A 297 -2.69 -4.83 -3.13
CA TYR A 297 -1.82 -4.03 -2.24
C TYR A 297 -0.30 -4.01 -2.53
N HIS A 298 0.23 -4.93 -3.34
CA HIS A 298 1.67 -5.23 -3.36
C HIS A 298 2.45 -4.80 -4.61
N GLU A 299 1.87 -3.94 -5.46
CA GLU A 299 2.50 -3.44 -6.69
C GLU A 299 3.84 -2.70 -6.45
N HIS A 300 4.03 -2.14 -5.24
CA HIS A 300 5.25 -1.45 -4.83
C HIS A 300 6.26 -2.33 -4.07
N TYR A 301 5.84 -3.48 -3.53
CA TYR A 301 6.65 -4.28 -2.58
C TYR A 301 7.33 -5.49 -3.22
N ILE A 302 6.76 -6.07 -4.28
CA ILE A 302 7.42 -7.10 -5.10
C ILE A 302 7.15 -6.80 -6.58
N ASN A 303 8.19 -6.40 -7.31
CA ASN A 303 8.15 -6.12 -8.76
C ASN A 303 7.83 -7.38 -9.58
N ASN A 304 6.55 -7.75 -9.69
CA ASN A 304 6.01 -8.83 -10.52
C ASN A 304 6.84 -10.14 -10.47
N GLN A 305 7.27 -10.57 -9.29
CA GLN A 305 8.16 -11.73 -9.16
C GLN A 305 7.58 -12.83 -8.28
N THR A 306 7.69 -14.03 -8.82
CA THR A 306 7.37 -15.29 -8.16
C THR A 306 8.57 -15.70 -7.33
N ILE A 307 8.34 -16.02 -6.06
CA ILE A 307 9.37 -16.41 -5.11
C ILE A 307 9.74 -17.87 -5.41
N HIS A 308 11.02 -18.20 -5.62
CA HIS A 308 11.42 -19.60 -5.77
C HIS A 308 11.20 -20.32 -4.42
N ASN A 309 10.60 -21.50 -4.45
CA ASN A 309 10.12 -22.21 -3.25
C ASN A 309 11.22 -22.39 -2.17
N GLU A 310 12.48 -22.54 -2.58
CA GLU A 310 13.65 -22.65 -1.68
C GLU A 310 13.92 -21.42 -0.79
N ILE A 311 13.35 -20.26 -1.12
CA ILE A 311 13.50 -19.01 -0.36
C ILE A 311 12.62 -19.05 0.90
N ILE A 312 11.47 -19.73 0.82
CA ILE A 312 10.54 -19.92 1.95
C ILE A 312 10.79 -21.27 2.63
N PHE A 313 10.95 -22.35 1.87
CA PHE A 313 10.99 -23.72 2.37
C PHE A 313 12.37 -24.40 2.25
N PRO A 314 12.78 -25.25 3.21
CA PRO A 314 12.12 -25.51 4.50
C PRO A 314 12.17 -24.28 5.42
N LEU A 315 11.15 -24.08 6.25
CA LEU A 315 11.06 -22.93 7.15
C LEU A 315 12.20 -22.96 8.18
N ASP A 316 12.77 -21.79 8.47
CA ASP A 316 13.70 -21.56 9.59
C ASP A 316 12.95 -20.89 10.76
N THR A 317 13.63 -20.56 11.87
CA THR A 317 13.01 -19.91 13.03
C THR A 317 13.81 -18.72 13.57
N LEU A 318 13.12 -17.60 13.81
CA LEU A 318 13.67 -16.43 14.51
C LEU A 318 12.94 -16.19 15.84
N TYR A 319 13.57 -15.40 16.72
CA TYR A 319 12.97 -14.95 17.97
C TYR A 319 12.09 -13.71 17.74
N PHE A 320 10.87 -13.74 18.30
CA PHE A 320 9.96 -12.61 18.35
C PHE A 320 9.29 -12.57 19.73
N GLU A 321 9.56 -11.52 20.50
CA GLU A 321 9.00 -11.32 21.85
C GLU A 321 9.23 -12.51 22.80
N GLY A 322 10.41 -13.14 22.68
CA GLY A 322 10.85 -14.28 23.51
C GLY A 322 10.41 -15.66 23.01
N TYR A 323 9.51 -15.74 22.03
CA TYR A 323 9.10 -17.00 21.39
C TYR A 323 9.89 -17.23 20.10
N LYS A 324 10.02 -18.49 19.68
CA LYS A 324 10.46 -18.82 18.32
C LYS A 324 9.25 -19.00 17.41
N PHE A 325 9.31 -18.42 16.22
CA PHE A 325 8.30 -18.59 15.17
C PHE A 325 8.95 -18.87 13.82
N ASN A 326 8.17 -19.46 12.92
CA ASN A 326 8.61 -19.83 11.58
C ASN A 326 8.88 -18.59 10.73
N VAL A 327 9.95 -18.62 9.94
CA VAL A 327 10.31 -17.59 8.95
C VAL A 327 10.74 -18.24 7.62
N PRO A 328 10.78 -17.50 6.50
CA PRO A 328 11.32 -18.00 5.25
C PRO A 328 12.78 -18.47 5.40
N ASN A 329 13.13 -19.64 4.86
CA ASN A 329 14.48 -20.22 4.82
C ASN A 329 15.61 -19.19 4.55
N LYS A 330 15.35 -18.29 3.60
CA LYS A 330 16.26 -17.23 3.17
C LYS A 330 15.63 -15.86 3.46
N TYR A 331 15.20 -15.64 4.71
CA TYR A 331 14.44 -14.46 5.15
C TYR A 331 15.06 -13.13 4.71
N MET A 332 16.39 -12.99 4.70
CA MET A 332 17.07 -11.78 4.18
C MET A 332 16.82 -11.56 2.68
N ASN A 333 16.87 -12.61 1.86
CA ASN A 333 16.57 -12.55 0.43
C ASN A 333 15.09 -12.30 0.17
N TYR A 334 14.22 -12.83 1.04
CA TYR A 334 12.77 -12.67 0.98
C TYR A 334 12.33 -11.23 1.28
N ILE A 335 12.91 -10.60 2.30
CA ILE A 335 12.48 -9.27 2.77
C ILE A 335 13.13 -8.10 2.05
N SER A 336 14.30 -8.30 1.44
CA SER A 336 15.05 -7.23 0.74
C SER A 336 14.30 -6.56 -0.42
N PRO A 337 13.46 -7.26 -1.23
CA PRO A 337 12.61 -6.61 -2.24
C PRO A 337 11.57 -5.66 -1.65
N MET A 338 11.02 -6.01 -0.48
CA MET A 338 9.96 -5.25 0.21
C MET A 338 10.50 -3.99 0.88
N TYR A 339 11.74 -4.03 1.41
CA TYR A 339 12.35 -2.93 2.15
C TYR A 339 13.75 -2.61 1.64
N SER A 340 13.88 -1.52 0.87
CA SER A 340 15.12 -1.07 0.22
C SER A 340 16.34 -0.90 1.15
N ASN A 341 16.11 -0.75 2.46
CA ASN A 341 17.09 -0.94 3.52
C ASN A 341 16.36 -1.25 4.83
N ILE A 342 16.41 -2.50 5.29
CA ILE A 342 15.80 -2.92 6.56
C ILE A 342 16.32 -2.13 7.78
N PHE A 343 17.52 -1.56 7.69
CA PHE A 343 18.13 -0.76 8.77
C PHE A 343 17.81 0.75 8.67
N SER A 344 16.87 1.15 7.81
CA SER A 344 16.31 2.51 7.83
C SER A 344 15.26 2.66 8.92
N LEU A 345 15.25 3.82 9.58
CA LEU A 345 14.06 4.33 10.27
C LEU A 345 13.09 4.87 9.22
N PRO A 346 11.81 4.47 9.22
CA PRO A 346 10.83 4.97 8.25
C PRO A 346 10.44 6.43 8.55
N SER A 347 9.89 7.13 7.56
CA SER A 347 9.55 8.57 7.68
C SER A 347 8.27 8.84 8.47
N ASP A 348 7.45 7.82 8.66
CA ASP A 348 6.06 7.85 9.14
C ASP A 348 5.88 7.22 10.53
N ILE A 349 6.96 7.05 11.30
CA ILE A 349 6.97 6.47 12.68
C ILE A 349 5.87 7.04 13.60
N LEU A 350 5.47 8.30 13.43
CA LEU A 350 4.47 8.98 14.25
C LEU A 350 3.02 8.84 13.72
N SER A 351 2.84 8.26 12.54
CA SER A 351 1.56 8.09 11.84
C SER A 351 1.28 6.64 11.40
N HIS A 352 2.26 5.74 11.54
CA HIS A 352 2.12 4.31 11.23
C HIS A 352 1.24 3.62 12.28
N LYS A 353 -0.07 3.54 12.01
CA LYS A 353 -1.08 2.84 12.82
C LYS A 353 -2.19 2.29 11.93
N HIS A 354 -2.52 1.03 12.11
CA HIS A 354 -3.58 0.35 11.37
C HIS A 354 -4.94 0.44 12.09
N PHE A 355 -4.99 0.72 13.40
CA PHE A 355 -6.25 0.79 14.16
C PHE A 355 -6.47 2.10 14.92
N ASP A 356 -7.72 2.60 14.90
CA ASP A 356 -8.11 3.76 15.70
C ASP A 356 -8.46 3.36 17.16
N ILE A 357 -7.66 3.86 18.08
CA ILE A 357 -7.68 3.52 19.51
C ILE A 357 -8.72 4.35 20.29
N LYS A 358 -9.27 5.44 19.71
CA LYS A 358 -9.99 6.53 20.40
C LYS A 358 -11.27 6.16 21.19
N SER A 359 -11.73 4.90 21.22
CA SER A 359 -12.92 4.52 22.00
C SER A 359 -12.55 3.92 23.37
N GLN A 360 -13.27 4.32 24.43
CA GLN A 360 -13.07 3.76 25.77
C GLN A 360 -13.27 2.23 25.79
N ASN A 361 -14.24 1.73 25.01
CA ASN A 361 -14.50 0.29 24.85
C ASN A 361 -13.26 -0.47 24.37
N ASN A 362 -12.50 0.08 23.42
CA ASN A 362 -11.24 -0.53 22.95
C ASN A 362 -10.20 -0.59 24.08
N ILE A 363 -10.06 0.48 24.85
CA ILE A 363 -9.12 0.54 25.99
C ILE A 363 -9.51 -0.50 27.06
N ASP A 364 -10.80 -0.61 27.40
CA ASP A 364 -11.30 -1.54 28.40
C ASP A 364 -11.12 -3.01 27.95
N THR A 365 -11.47 -3.31 26.70
CA THR A 365 -11.27 -4.61 26.06
C THR A 365 -9.80 -5.01 26.05
N LEU A 366 -8.87 -4.12 25.69
CA LEU A 366 -7.44 -4.44 25.73
C LEU A 366 -6.94 -4.67 27.16
N ASN A 367 -7.36 -3.86 28.13
CA ASN A 367 -7.01 -4.08 29.54
C ASN A 367 -7.55 -5.42 30.07
N TYR A 368 -8.74 -5.86 29.63
CA TYR A 368 -9.28 -7.17 29.97
C TYR A 368 -8.40 -8.30 29.40
N LEU A 369 -8.14 -8.28 28.08
CA LEU A 369 -7.32 -9.28 27.40
C LEU A 369 -5.90 -9.36 27.99
N TYR A 370 -5.28 -8.22 28.26
CA TYR A 370 -3.94 -8.13 28.85
C TYR A 370 -3.87 -8.79 30.23
N ASN A 371 -4.80 -8.46 31.13
CA ASN A 371 -4.82 -9.03 32.48
C ASN A 371 -5.04 -10.55 32.45
N LEU A 372 -5.89 -11.04 31.54
CA LEU A 372 -6.23 -12.46 31.41
C LEU A 372 -5.12 -13.30 30.78
N LEU A 373 -4.46 -12.78 29.72
CA LEU A 373 -3.50 -13.54 28.90
C LEU A 373 -2.04 -13.37 29.33
N ILE A 374 -1.70 -12.23 29.94
CA ILE A 374 -0.35 -11.89 30.40
C ILE A 374 -0.28 -12.04 31.92
N LYS A 375 -0.87 -11.09 32.65
CA LYS A 375 -0.62 -10.90 34.09
C LYS A 375 -0.97 -12.12 34.94
N GLN A 376 -2.14 -12.73 34.74
CA GLN A 376 -2.58 -13.94 35.48
C GLN A 376 -1.72 -15.20 35.24
N LYS A 377 -0.75 -15.16 34.32
CA LYS A 377 0.27 -16.22 34.12
C LYS A 377 1.63 -15.85 34.68
N GLU A 378 1.89 -14.57 34.95
CA GLU A 378 3.09 -14.10 35.65
C GLU A 378 2.93 -14.32 37.15
N ASP A 379 1.74 -14.08 37.72
CA ASP A 379 1.37 -14.36 39.12
C ASP A 379 1.29 -15.88 39.48
N LYS A 380 1.86 -16.78 38.64
CA LYS A 380 1.76 -18.25 38.76
C LYS A 380 3.05 -19.03 38.47
N ASN A 381 4.15 -18.35 38.16
CA ASN A 381 5.48 -18.94 37.96
C ASN A 381 6.48 -18.39 38.99
#